data_AF-A0A1E5UUG2-F1
#
_entry.id   AF-A0A1E5UUG2-F1
#
_cell.length_a   1.000
_cell.length_b   1.000
_cell.length_c   1.000
_cell.angle_alpha   90.00
_cell.angle_beta   90.00
_cell.angle_gamma   90.00
#
_symmetry.space_group_name_H-M   'P 1'
#
loop_
_entity.id
_entity.type
_entity.pdbx_description
1 polymer ?
#
loop_
_entity_poly.entity_id
_entity_poly.type
_entity_poly.pdbx_seq_one_letter_code
_entity_poly.pdbx_strand_id
1 'polypeptide(L)'
;MRRCLTWWDLTWFGFGSVIGAGIFVLTGQEAHDHAGPAIVLSYVTSGLSAMLSVFCYTEFAVEIAVAGGSFAYLRVELGDVAAFIAAADLILESIIGTAAVARS
;
A
#
# COMPACT_ATOMS: atom_id res chain seq x y z
N MET A 1 -15.38 -19.50 -5.71
CA MET A 1 -14.88 -18.64 -6.82
C MET A 1 -13.93 -19.48 -7.68
N ARG A 2 -13.94 -19.31 -9.00
CA ARG A 2 -13.05 -20.03 -9.92
C ARG A 2 -11.73 -19.24 -10.02
N ARG A 3 -10.57 -19.89 -9.86
CA ARG A 3 -9.26 -19.22 -9.98
C ARG A 3 -8.98 -18.96 -11.46
N CYS A 4 -9.18 -17.72 -11.90
CA CYS A 4 -9.03 -17.31 -13.30
C CYS A 4 -7.94 -16.25 -13.52
N LEU A 5 -7.33 -15.70 -12.47
CA LEU A 5 -6.26 -14.72 -12.59
C LEU A 5 -4.93 -15.41 -12.91
N THR A 6 -4.28 -14.96 -13.97
CA THR A 6 -2.90 -15.33 -14.30
C THR A 6 -1.93 -14.38 -13.58
N TRP A 7 -0.66 -14.76 -13.45
CA TRP A 7 0.39 -13.89 -12.90
C TRP A 7 0.45 -12.51 -13.57
N TRP A 8 0.22 -12.46 -14.89
CA TRP A 8 0.17 -11.21 -15.64
C TRP A 8 -0.98 -10.30 -15.19
N ASP A 9 -2.18 -10.86 -15.03
CA ASP A 9 -3.36 -10.11 -14.56
C ASP A 9 -3.15 -9.58 -13.14
N LEU A 10 -2.50 -10.37 -12.28
CA LEU A 10 -2.20 -9.98 -10.90
C LEU A 10 -1.18 -8.83 -10.84
N THR A 11 -0.14 -8.85 -11.69
CA THR A 11 0.82 -7.74 -11.77
C THR A 11 0.15 -6.45 -12.21
N TRP A 12 -0.72 -6.52 -13.23
CA TRP A 12 -1.42 -5.33 -13.72
C TRP A 12 -2.44 -4.80 -12.70
N PHE A 13 -3.11 -5.71 -11.99
CA PHE A 13 -3.99 -5.35 -10.87
C PHE A 13 -3.21 -4.60 -9.77
N GLY A 14 -2.01 -5.08 -9.41
CA GLY A 14 -1.14 -4.41 -8.45
C GLY A 14 -0.74 -3.00 -8.89
N PHE A 15 -0.29 -2.85 -10.14
CA PHE A 15 0.04 -1.52 -10.69
C PHE A 15 -1.15 -0.55 -10.65
N GLY A 16 -2.34 -1.02 -11.04
CA GLY A 16 -3.55 -0.22 -10.99
C GLY A 16 -3.98 0.17 -9.57
N SER A 17 -3.66 -0.65 -8.57
CA SER A 17 -3.98 -0.37 -7.17
C SER A 17 -3.06 0.68 -6.53
N VAL A 18 -1.84 0.86 -7.04
CA VAL A 18 -0.84 1.78 -6.45
C VAL A 18 -0.91 3.18 -7.07
N ILE A 19 -1.21 3.27 -8.38
CA ILE A 19 -1.27 4.56 -9.08
C ILE A 19 -2.59 5.27 -8.73
N GLY A 20 -2.49 6.43 -8.07
CA GLY A 20 -3.66 7.20 -7.64
C GLY A 20 -3.43 8.71 -7.57
N ALA A 21 -4.41 9.43 -7.03
CA ALA A 21 -4.42 10.90 -6.93
C ALA A 21 -3.17 11.49 -6.22
N GLY A 22 -2.52 10.71 -5.35
CA GLY A 22 -1.31 11.11 -4.63
C GLY A 22 -0.20 11.60 -5.55
N ILE A 23 0.13 10.89 -6.62
CA ILE A 23 1.24 11.28 -7.50
C ILE A 23 0.90 12.44 -8.43
N PHE A 24 -0.39 12.68 -8.69
CA PHE A 24 -0.83 13.74 -9.58
C PHE A 24 -1.04 15.07 -8.85
N VAL A 25 -1.45 15.02 -7.58
CA VAL A 25 -1.80 16.22 -6.79
C VAL A 25 -0.70 16.55 -5.78
N LEU A 26 -0.34 15.60 -4.91
CA LEU A 26 0.60 15.89 -3.80
C LEU A 26 2.01 16.17 -4.32
N THR A 27 2.45 15.51 -5.39
CA THR A 27 3.79 15.76 -5.97
C THR A 27 4.00 17.21 -6.36
N GLY A 28 2.98 17.87 -6.92
CA GLY A 28 3.07 19.29 -7.30
C GLY A 28 3.11 20.22 -6.09
N GLN A 29 2.31 19.94 -5.07
CA GLN A 29 2.28 20.72 -3.82
C GLN A 29 3.59 20.60 -3.06
N GLU A 30 4.09 19.37 -2.88
CA GLU A 30 5.35 19.11 -2.18
C GLU A 30 6.58 19.66 -2.93
N ALA A 31 6.51 19.69 -4.27
CA ALA A 31 7.55 20.30 -5.08
C ALA A 31 7.57 21.83 -4.93
N HIS A 32 6.42 22.48 -4.77
CA HIS A 32 6.35 23.92 -4.58
C HIS A 32 6.72 24.35 -3.15
N ASP A 33 6.19 23.66 -2.13
CA ASP A 33 6.22 24.13 -0.74
C ASP A 33 7.41 23.60 0.08
N HIS A 34 7.93 22.40 -0.22
CA HIS A 34 8.93 21.75 0.63
C HIS A 34 10.25 21.42 -0.08
N ALA A 35 10.22 20.68 -1.19
CA ALA A 35 11.42 20.04 -1.72
C ALA A 35 12.00 20.71 -2.97
N GLY A 36 11.21 21.49 -3.72
CA GLY A 36 11.67 22.08 -4.98
C GLY A 36 12.11 20.98 -5.98
N PRO A 37 13.18 21.21 -6.76
CA PRO A 37 13.72 20.21 -7.68
C PRO A 37 14.32 18.97 -6.98
N ALA A 38 14.54 19.01 -5.66
CA ALA A 38 15.09 17.90 -4.89
C ALA A 38 14.05 16.82 -4.53
N ILE A 39 12.77 16.99 -4.90
CA ILE A 39 11.70 16.02 -4.63
C ILE A 39 12.01 14.61 -5.16
N VAL A 40 12.81 14.51 -6.22
CA VAL A 40 13.30 13.25 -6.78
C VAL A 40 14.07 12.43 -5.74
N LEU A 41 14.90 13.07 -4.91
CA LEU A 41 15.63 12.37 -3.85
C LEU A 41 14.68 11.80 -2.78
N SER A 42 13.64 12.56 -2.40
CA SER A 42 12.62 12.08 -1.48
C SER A 42 11.85 10.88 -2.03
N TYR A 43 11.52 10.89 -3.33
CA TYR A 43 10.89 9.73 -3.97
C TYR A 43 11.80 8.50 -4.04
N VAL A 44 13.10 8.69 -4.26
CA VAL A 44 14.07 7.59 -4.26
C VAL A 44 14.15 6.95 -2.87
N THR A 45 14.22 7.74 -1.80
CA THR A 45 14.26 7.22 -0.43
C THR A 45 12.96 6.52 -0.04
N SER A 46 11.80 7.09 -0.40
CA SER A 46 10.50 6.46 -0.16
C SER A 46 10.33 5.17 -0.95
N GLY A 47 10.80 5.14 -2.21
CA GLY A 47 10.79 3.95 -3.06
C GLY A 47 11.66 2.83 -2.49
N LEU A 48 12.83 3.16 -1.95
CA LEU A 48 13.68 2.18 -1.28
C LEU A 48 13.01 1.59 -0.03
N SER A 49 12.36 2.42 0.78
CA SER A 49 11.59 1.96 1.94
C SER A 49 10.43 1.04 1.54
N ALA A 50 9.68 1.40 0.48
CA ALA A 50 8.59 0.58 -0.02
C ALA A 50 9.09 -0.76 -0.57
N MET A 51 10.23 -0.78 -1.25
CA MET A 51 10.84 -2.00 -1.79
C MET A 51 11.24 -2.98 -0.68
N LEU A 52 11.78 -2.49 0.44
CA LEU A 52 12.07 -3.31 1.61
C LEU A 52 10.79 -3.90 2.22
N SER A 53 9.73 -3.09 2.37
CA SER A 53 8.43 -3.58 2.85
C SER A 53 7.84 -4.65 1.93
N VAL A 54 7.94 -4.49 0.61
CA VAL A 54 7.45 -5.47 -0.37
C VAL A 54 8.14 -6.82 -0.19
N PHE A 55 9.45 -6.86 0.08
CA PHE A 55 10.14 -8.13 0.33
C PHE A 55 9.56 -8.86 1.56
N CYS A 56 9.31 -8.16 2.65
CA CYS A 56 8.65 -8.75 3.84
C CYS A 56 7.24 -9.25 3.50
N TYR A 57 6.44 -8.48 2.77
CA TYR A 57 5.11 -8.91 2.36
C TYR A 57 5.13 -10.10 1.39
N THR A 58 6.16 -10.23 0.54
CA THR A 58 6.29 -11.37 -0.37
C THR A 58 6.55 -12.68 0.37
N GLU A 59 7.32 -12.63 1.46
CA GLU A 59 7.54 -13.79 2.34
C GLU A 59 6.22 -14.26 2.96
N PHE A 60 5.46 -13.34 3.56
CA PHE A 60 4.15 -13.65 4.13
C PHE A 60 3.12 -14.11 3.10
N ALA A 61 3.16 -13.58 1.88
CA ALA A 61 2.26 -14.00 0.81
C ALA A 61 2.53 -15.43 0.32
N VAL A 62 3.78 -15.89 0.39
CA VAL A 62 4.16 -17.27 0.04
C VAL A 62 3.82 -18.24 1.17
N GLU A 63 4.04 -17.85 2.43
CA GLU A 63 3.75 -18.70 3.59
C GLU A 63 2.24 -18.82 3.86
N ILE A 64 1.51 -17.70 3.75
CA ILE A 64 0.10 -17.60 4.12
C ILE A 64 -0.72 -17.23 2.88
N ALA A 65 -0.99 -18.23 2.03
CA ALA A 65 -1.77 -18.07 0.79
C ALA A 65 -3.30 -17.96 1.03
N VAL A 66 -3.69 -17.07 1.94
CA VAL A 66 -5.09 -16.85 2.37
C VAL A 66 -5.57 -15.47 1.91
N ALA A 67 -6.83 -15.39 1.46
CA ALA A 67 -7.43 -14.12 1.09
C ALA A 67 -7.75 -13.30 2.35
N GLY A 68 -6.94 -12.28 2.63
CA GLY A 68 -7.13 -11.41 3.81
C GLY A 68 -6.13 -10.27 4.00
N GLY A 69 -5.07 -10.18 3.18
CA GLY A 69 -4.11 -9.08 3.24
C GLY A 69 -3.33 -8.99 4.56
N SER A 70 -2.88 -7.79 4.90
CA SER A 70 -2.07 -7.51 6.10
C SER A 70 -2.73 -7.95 7.41
N PHE A 71 -4.05 -7.85 7.52
CA PHE A 71 -4.81 -8.32 8.69
C PHE A 71 -4.65 -9.83 8.93
N ALA A 72 -4.74 -10.64 7.87
CA ALA A 72 -4.61 -12.08 7.99
C ALA A 72 -3.19 -12.49 8.41
N TYR A 73 -2.17 -11.80 7.90
CA TYR A 73 -0.77 -12.04 8.27
C TYR A 73 -0.55 -11.74 9.75
N LEU A 74 -0.97 -10.56 10.21
CA LEU A 74 -0.81 -10.15 11.62
C LEU A 74 -1.60 -11.02 12.59
N ARG A 75 -2.76 -11.53 12.19
CA ARG A 75 -3.56 -12.46 13.01
C ARG A 75 -2.85 -13.79 13.23
N VAL A 76 -2.13 -14.29 12.23
CA VAL A 76 -1.41 -15.57 12.31
C VAL A 76 -0.14 -15.44 13.16
N GLU A 77 0.61 -14.34 13.00
CA GLU A 77 1.90 -14.18 13.67
C GLU A 77 1.83 -13.55 15.07
N LEU A 78 1.07 -12.46 15.23
CA LEU A 78 1.06 -11.64 16.46
C LEU A 78 -0.18 -11.84 17.34
N GLY A 79 -1.17 -12.59 16.87
CA GLY A 79 -2.41 -12.87 17.59
C GLY A 79 -3.50 -11.79 17.46
N ASP A 80 -4.59 -11.98 18.21
CA ASP A 80 -5.85 -11.26 17.94
C ASP A 80 -5.82 -9.76 18.29
N VAL A 81 -5.01 -9.34 19.27
CA VAL A 81 -4.93 -7.93 19.68
C VAL A 81 -4.21 -7.07 18.64
N ALA A 82 -3.08 -7.56 18.13
CA ALA A 82 -2.34 -6.87 17.06
C ALA A 82 -3.16 -6.82 15.76
N ALA A 83 -3.86 -7.91 15.46
CA ALA A 83 -4.78 -7.96 14.32
C ALA A 83 -5.93 -6.95 14.45
N PHE A 84 -6.49 -6.76 15.64
CA PHE A 84 -7.56 -5.77 15.86
C PHE A 84 -7.08 -4.33 15.64
N ILE A 85 -5.89 -3.99 16.14
CA ILE A 85 -5.30 -2.66 15.94
C ILE A 85 -5.05 -2.40 14.45
N ALA A 86 -4.46 -3.37 13.75
CA ALA A 86 -4.20 -3.24 12.33
C ALA A 86 -5.48 -3.16 11.48
N ALA A 87 -6.54 -3.89 11.86
CA ALA A 87 -7.84 -3.77 11.21
C ALA A 87 -8.45 -2.37 11.39
N ALA A 88 -8.35 -1.82 12.60
CA ALA A 88 -8.84 -0.47 12.88
C ALA A 88 -8.07 0.58 12.06
N ASP A 89 -6.74 0.44 11.96
CA ASP A 89 -5.89 1.32 11.17
C ASP A 89 -6.21 1.24 9.67
N LEU A 90 -6.39 0.02 9.13
CA LEU A 90 -6.74 -0.19 7.72
C LEU A 90 -8.10 0.44 7.34
N ILE A 91 -9.08 0.35 8.24
CA ILE A 91 -10.39 0.99 8.05
C ILE A 91 -10.23 2.52 8.04
N LEU A 92 -9.46 3.06 8.99
CA LEU A 92 -9.21 4.50 9.07
C LEU A 92 -8.48 5.01 7.81
N GLU A 93 -7.43 4.31 7.37
CA GLU A 93 -6.70 4.62 6.14
C GLU A 93 -7.63 4.62 4.93
N SER A 94 -8.50 3.62 4.79
CA SER A 94 -9.46 3.53 3.69
C SER A 94 -10.47 4.69 3.68
N ILE A 95 -10.92 5.13 4.86
CA ILE A 95 -11.85 6.27 5.00
C ILE A 95 -11.13 7.58 4.64
N ILE A 96 -9.92 7.79 5.17
CA ILE A 96 -9.15 9.01 4.89
C ILE A 96 -8.74 9.06 3.42
N GLY A 97 -8.32 7.92 2.85
CA GLY A 97 -7.94 7.82 1.44
C GLY A 97 -9.10 8.13 0.50
N THR A 98 -10.28 7.57 0.76
CA THR A 98 -11.49 7.89 -0.05
C THR A 98 -11.93 9.35 0.13
N ALA A 99 -11.85 9.89 1.34
CA ALA A 99 -12.14 11.31 1.60
C ALA A 99 -11.13 12.25 0.92
N ALA A 100 -9.84 11.89 0.87
CA ALA A 100 -8.80 12.66 0.19
C ALA A 100 -9.03 12.69 -1.33
N VAL A 101 -9.37 11.55 -1.92
CA VAL A 101 -9.70 11.45 -3.36
C VAL A 101 -11.01 12.19 -3.69
N ALA A 102 -11.99 12.21 -2.79
CA ALA A 102 -13.23 12.96 -3.00
C ALA A 102 -13.04 14.48 -2.88
N ARG A 103 -11.99 14.94 -2.18
CA ARG A 103 -11.66 16.36 -2.02
C ARG A 103 -10.83 16.92 -3.17
N SER A 104 -9.99 16.08 -3.81
CA SER A 104 -9.16 16.44 -4.97
C SER A 104 -9.97 16.53 -6.25
#